data_AF-A0AAN6LWP8-F1
#
_entry.id   AF-A0AAN6LWP8-F1
#
_cell.length_a   1.000
_cell.length_b   1.000
_cell.length_c   1.000
_cell.angle_alpha   90.00
_cell.angle_beta   90.00
_cell.angle_gamma   90.00
#
_symmetry.space_group_name_H-M   'P 1'
#
loop_
_entity.id
_entity.type
_entity.pdbx_description
1 polymer ?
#
loop_
_entity_poly.entity_id
_entity_poly.type
_entity_poly.pdbx_seq_one_letter_code
_entity_poly.pdbx_strand_id
1 'polypeptide(L)'
;MPFTKPILISGGGISSLLLASSLRSNNIPFIIYERDASPSFRAQGYRLRLSNEGLDAIEAALPPEKWEKFWAACGKTGGGDLAAYNAITGETLEAGGGLVTLITNVRPENMNDSDVMFGWTMGGSPGVIEPPNDNYTMVGKPAADIAKHLSRNWHPRFKPLFDNMVEQESAFWKITCSSPDGVPEWPNEPRVTVIGDAVHSMTPAGGIGANTAVRDSELLGRLLAQAGEFKEGITAAYEKEMRVYGSEAVKTSFRTAQGSLGVVPDLSRTIDPQNV
;
A
#
# COMPACT_ATOMS: atom_id res chain seq x y z
N MET A 1 -24.54 29.74 16.70
CA MET A 1 -23.08 29.48 16.69
C MET A 1 -22.55 29.84 15.30
N PRO A 2 -21.34 30.39 15.16
CA PRO A 2 -20.76 30.62 13.84
C PRO A 2 -20.62 29.28 13.10
N PHE A 3 -20.87 29.28 11.79
CA PHE A 3 -20.72 28.10 10.94
C PHE A 3 -19.23 27.75 10.79
N THR A 4 -18.79 26.64 11.37
CA THR A 4 -17.45 26.10 11.12
C THR A 4 -17.41 25.54 9.71
N LYS A 5 -16.47 26.01 8.88
CA LYS A 5 -16.30 25.51 7.52
C LYS A 5 -15.85 24.04 7.56
N PRO A 6 -16.36 23.18 6.68
CA PRO A 6 -15.94 21.78 6.65
C PRO A 6 -14.49 21.64 6.17
N ILE A 7 -13.81 20.62 6.66
CA ILE A 7 -12.57 20.10 6.07
C ILE A 7 -12.92 19.41 4.75
N LEU A 8 -12.22 19.76 3.67
CA LEU A 8 -12.41 19.11 2.37
C LEU A 8 -11.33 18.03 2.21
N ILE A 9 -11.74 16.79 1.91
CA ILE A 9 -10.85 15.65 1.71
C ILE A 9 -11.00 15.20 0.26
N SER A 10 -9.89 15.15 -0.48
CA SER A 10 -9.86 14.69 -1.86
C SER A 10 -9.22 13.31 -1.93
N GLY A 11 -10.01 12.31 -2.36
CA GLY A 11 -9.68 10.89 -2.36
C GLY A 11 -10.34 10.14 -1.21
N GLY A 12 -10.88 8.96 -1.51
CA GLY A 12 -11.60 8.04 -0.62
C GLY A 12 -10.79 6.78 -0.30
N GLY A 13 -9.45 6.87 -0.33
CA GLY A 13 -8.55 5.79 0.08
C GLY A 13 -8.53 5.56 1.60
N ILE A 14 -7.76 4.56 2.03
CA ILE A 14 -7.71 4.13 3.44
C ILE A 14 -7.35 5.26 4.42
N SER A 15 -6.37 6.10 4.08
CA SER A 15 -5.96 7.23 4.91
C SER A 15 -7.08 8.27 5.04
N SER A 16 -7.65 8.70 3.92
CA SER A 16 -8.77 9.64 3.90
C SER A 16 -9.98 9.18 4.70
N LEU A 17 -10.36 7.90 4.57
CA LEU A 17 -11.49 7.32 5.31
C LEU A 17 -11.19 7.20 6.80
N LEU A 18 -9.94 6.89 7.17
CA LEU A 18 -9.53 6.85 8.57
C LEU A 18 -9.53 8.26 9.19
N LEU A 19 -8.98 9.25 8.49
CA LEU A 19 -9.05 10.66 8.89
C LEU A 19 -10.50 11.11 9.06
N ALA A 20 -11.36 10.83 8.09
CA ALA A 20 -12.78 11.14 8.16
C ALA A 20 -13.48 10.47 9.36
N SER A 21 -13.08 9.24 9.71
CA SER A 21 -13.59 8.58 10.92
C SER A 21 -13.15 9.34 12.19
N SER A 22 -11.91 9.78 12.27
CA SER A 22 -11.40 10.59 13.39
C SER A 22 -12.13 11.94 13.50
N LEU A 23 -12.32 12.66 12.38
CA LEU A 23 -13.07 13.91 12.34
C LEU A 23 -14.52 13.73 12.79
N ARG A 24 -15.16 12.63 12.35
CA ARG A 24 -16.52 12.28 12.75
C ARG A 24 -16.62 12.05 14.26
N SER A 25 -15.67 11.32 14.86
CA SER A 25 -15.64 11.06 16.30
C SER A 25 -15.49 12.35 17.13
N ASN A 26 -14.87 13.38 16.54
CA ASN A 26 -14.62 14.66 17.19
C ASN A 26 -15.60 15.77 16.79
N ASN A 27 -16.71 15.43 16.10
CA ASN A 27 -17.73 16.36 15.63
C ASN A 27 -17.19 17.50 14.72
N ILE A 28 -16.11 17.24 13.99
CA ILE A 28 -15.53 18.19 13.03
C ILE A 28 -16.20 17.98 11.67
N PRO A 29 -16.83 19.00 11.06
CA PRO A 29 -17.51 18.84 9.77
C PRO A 29 -16.50 18.58 8.65
N PHE A 30 -16.82 17.67 7.74
CA PHE A 30 -15.98 17.36 6.58
C PHE A 30 -16.79 16.94 5.36
N ILE A 31 -16.18 17.03 4.18
CA ILE A 31 -16.72 16.55 2.90
C ILE A 31 -15.64 15.76 2.18
N ILE A 32 -15.97 14.54 1.74
CA ILE A 32 -15.07 13.70 0.94
C ILE A 32 -15.48 13.78 -0.53
N TYR A 33 -14.50 14.01 -1.39
CA TYR A 33 -14.63 13.92 -2.84
C TYR A 33 -13.88 12.70 -3.32
N GLU A 34 -14.55 11.79 -4.00
CA GLU A 34 -13.94 10.62 -4.66
C GLU A 34 -14.33 10.63 -6.13
N ARG A 35 -13.35 10.37 -6.99
CA ARG A 35 -13.52 10.32 -8.45
C ARG A 35 -14.14 9.00 -8.90
N ASP A 36 -13.80 7.91 -8.22
CA ASP A 36 -14.28 6.57 -8.53
C ASP A 36 -15.80 6.49 -8.28
N ALA A 37 -16.54 6.02 -9.29
CA ALA A 37 -18.00 6.07 -9.31
C ALA A 37 -18.68 5.13 -8.30
N SER A 38 -17.94 4.15 -7.76
CA SER A 38 -18.42 3.21 -6.76
C SER A 38 -17.26 2.58 -5.97
N PRO A 39 -17.51 2.01 -4.78
CA PRO A 39 -16.47 1.30 -4.01
C PRO A 39 -15.86 0.09 -4.75
N SER A 40 -16.58 -0.50 -5.70
CA SER A 40 -16.13 -1.63 -6.52
C SER A 40 -15.58 -1.20 -7.90
N PHE A 41 -15.47 0.10 -8.17
CA PHE A 41 -14.98 0.62 -9.45
C PHE A 41 -13.57 0.13 -9.77
N ARG A 42 -12.74 -0.08 -8.73
CA ARG A 42 -11.48 -0.80 -8.83
C ARG A 42 -11.74 -2.24 -8.41
N ALA A 43 -11.68 -3.19 -9.34
CA ALA A 43 -11.88 -4.63 -9.08
C ALA A 43 -10.75 -5.29 -8.26
N GLN A 44 -10.01 -4.54 -7.44
CA GLN A 44 -8.68 -4.91 -6.97
C GLN A 44 -8.71 -5.36 -5.50
N GLY A 45 -8.54 -6.66 -5.27
CA GLY A 45 -8.50 -7.28 -3.94
C GLY A 45 -7.09 -7.55 -3.44
N TYR A 46 -6.28 -6.51 -3.18
CA TYR A 46 -5.00 -6.71 -2.49
C TYR A 46 -5.17 -6.57 -0.97
N ARG A 47 -4.38 -7.34 -0.20
CA ARG A 47 -4.32 -7.22 1.25
C ARG A 47 -3.15 -6.32 1.66
N LEU A 48 -3.35 -5.53 2.70
CA LEU A 48 -2.33 -4.70 3.30
C LEU A 48 -1.70 -5.43 4.48
N ARG A 49 -0.37 -5.36 4.60
CA ARG A 49 0.31 -5.73 5.83
C ARG A 49 0.27 -4.53 6.77
N LEU A 50 -0.17 -4.77 8.00
CA LEU A 50 -0.16 -3.75 9.05
C LEU A 50 0.94 -4.05 10.07
N SER A 51 1.73 -3.04 10.39
CA SER A 51 2.68 -3.07 11.50
C SER A 51 1.96 -2.74 12.80
N ASN A 52 2.63 -2.91 13.94
CA ASN A 52 2.07 -2.51 15.23
C ASN A 52 1.78 -1.01 15.25
N GLU A 53 2.70 -0.19 14.72
CA GLU A 53 2.50 1.26 14.63
C GLU A 53 1.30 1.63 13.76
N GLY A 54 1.08 0.90 12.66
CA GLY A 54 -0.09 1.07 11.81
C GLY A 54 -1.39 0.67 12.52
N LEU A 55 -1.36 -0.42 13.29
CA LEU A 55 -2.50 -0.87 14.10
C LEU A 55 -2.83 0.13 15.20
N ASP A 56 -1.84 0.63 15.93
CA ASP A 56 -2.01 1.65 16.98
C ASP A 56 -2.63 2.93 16.40
N ALA A 57 -2.17 3.36 15.22
CA ALA A 57 -2.73 4.52 14.54
C ALA A 57 -4.19 4.33 14.13
N ILE A 58 -4.55 3.13 13.67
CA ILE A 58 -5.94 2.80 13.31
C ILE A 58 -6.82 2.73 14.55
N GLU A 59 -6.36 2.09 15.63
CA GLU A 59 -7.09 2.00 16.90
C GLU A 59 -7.35 3.39 17.49
N ALA A 60 -6.35 4.28 17.46
CA ALA A 60 -6.49 5.65 17.95
C ALA A 60 -7.47 6.50 17.14
N ALA A 61 -7.60 6.25 15.83
CA ALA A 61 -8.45 7.04 14.93
C ALA A 61 -9.87 6.48 14.78
N LEU A 62 -10.10 5.20 15.11
CA LEU A 62 -11.41 4.57 15.03
C LEU A 62 -12.18 4.66 16.35
N PRO A 63 -13.51 4.83 16.31
CA PRO A 63 -14.37 4.50 17.44
C PRO A 63 -14.17 3.03 17.88
N PRO A 64 -14.32 2.71 19.18
CA PRO A 64 -14.13 1.35 19.70
C PRO A 64 -14.93 0.29 18.93
N GLU A 65 -16.19 0.57 18.59
CA GLU A 65 -17.06 -0.38 17.89
C GLU A 65 -16.63 -0.65 16.44
N LYS A 66 -15.89 0.28 15.81
CA LYS A 66 -15.31 0.08 14.48
C LYS A 66 -13.97 -0.62 14.56
N TRP A 67 -13.17 -0.34 15.58
CA TRP A 67 -11.92 -1.03 15.85
C TRP A 67 -12.16 -2.53 16.04
N GLU A 68 -13.14 -2.93 16.86
CA GLU A 68 -13.47 -4.34 17.08
C GLU A 68 -13.81 -5.07 15.78
N LYS A 69 -14.62 -4.43 14.91
CA LYS A 69 -14.97 -4.97 13.60
C LYS A 69 -13.76 -5.08 12.68
N PHE A 70 -12.92 -4.06 12.66
CA PHE A 70 -11.69 -4.05 11.88
C PHE A 70 -10.74 -5.16 12.33
N TRP A 71 -10.47 -5.26 13.63
CA TRP A 71 -9.60 -6.27 14.22
C TRP A 71 -10.09 -7.69 13.99
N ALA A 72 -11.42 -7.91 14.07
CA ALA A 72 -12.03 -9.21 13.77
C ALA A 72 -11.84 -9.62 12.30
N ALA A 73 -11.83 -8.66 11.36
CA ALA A 73 -11.62 -8.91 9.94
C ALA A 73 -10.15 -9.15 9.57
N CYS A 74 -9.20 -8.61 10.35
CA CYS A 74 -7.77 -8.74 10.09
C CYS A 74 -7.29 -10.20 10.12
N GLY A 75 -6.38 -10.53 9.19
CA GLY A 75 -5.61 -11.76 9.25
C GLY A 75 -4.58 -11.67 10.37
N LYS A 76 -4.65 -12.59 11.34
CA LYS A 76 -3.71 -12.64 12.47
C LYS A 76 -2.49 -13.46 12.08
N THR A 77 -1.69 -12.92 11.17
CA THR A 77 -0.46 -13.57 10.71
C THR A 77 0.69 -13.17 11.61
N GLY A 78 1.17 -14.09 12.46
CA GLY A 78 2.46 -13.96 13.11
C GLY A 78 3.54 -14.65 12.27
N GLY A 79 4.61 -13.94 11.91
CA GLY A 79 5.85 -14.50 11.36
C GLY A 79 5.71 -15.53 10.24
N GLY A 80 5.84 -15.10 8.98
CA GLY A 80 6.03 -16.03 7.88
C GLY A 80 7.52 -16.23 7.59
N ASP A 81 8.02 -17.44 7.79
CA ASP A 81 9.29 -17.85 7.20
C ASP A 81 9.15 -17.83 5.68
N LEU A 82 10.05 -17.14 4.99
CA LEU A 82 10.12 -17.21 3.54
C LEU A 82 10.78 -18.52 3.15
N ALA A 83 10.04 -19.38 2.46
CA ALA A 83 10.59 -20.60 1.87
C ALA A 83 11.11 -20.30 0.46
N ALA A 84 12.33 -20.77 0.18
CA ALA A 84 12.91 -20.71 -1.16
C ALA A 84 12.75 -22.06 -1.85
N TYR A 85 12.37 -22.07 -3.13
CA TYR A 85 12.23 -23.27 -3.93
C TYR A 85 12.87 -23.10 -5.30
N ASN A 86 13.43 -24.18 -5.83
CA ASN A 86 13.77 -24.25 -7.24
C ASN A 86 12.46 -24.40 -8.05
N ALA A 87 12.15 -23.41 -8.88
CA ALA A 87 10.91 -23.41 -9.66
C ALA A 87 10.81 -24.57 -10.66
N ILE A 88 11.93 -25.15 -11.11
CA ILE A 88 11.98 -26.23 -12.10
C ILE A 88 11.97 -27.60 -11.44
N THR A 89 12.80 -27.82 -10.42
CA THR A 89 12.91 -29.13 -9.74
C THR A 89 11.90 -29.29 -8.60
N GLY A 90 11.39 -28.19 -8.05
CA GLY A 90 10.48 -28.19 -6.91
C GLY A 90 11.16 -28.42 -5.56
N GLU A 91 12.49 -28.52 -5.51
CA GLU A 91 13.26 -28.73 -4.28
C GLU A 91 13.31 -27.47 -3.40
N THR A 92 13.36 -27.65 -2.09
CA THR A 92 13.56 -26.57 -1.11
C THR A 92 15.02 -26.10 -1.10
N LEU A 93 15.24 -24.80 -0.96
CA LEU A 93 16.55 -24.17 -0.87
C LEU A 93 16.76 -23.56 0.53
N GLU A 94 17.99 -23.57 1.04
CA GLU A 94 18.29 -23.12 2.41
C GLU A 94 18.27 -21.59 2.60
N ALA A 95 18.41 -20.79 1.54
CA ALA A 95 18.31 -19.32 1.62
C ALA A 95 18.06 -18.65 0.26
N GLY A 96 17.54 -17.42 0.32
CA GLY A 96 17.04 -16.61 -0.80
C GLY A 96 18.05 -16.27 -1.89
N GLY A 97 17.50 -16.04 -3.07
CA GLY A 97 18.21 -15.83 -4.33
C GLY A 97 17.38 -16.43 -5.45
N GLY A 98 16.73 -15.59 -6.24
CA GLY A 98 15.82 -16.02 -7.29
C GLY A 98 15.32 -14.83 -8.11
N LEU A 99 15.11 -15.08 -9.41
CA LEU A 99 14.62 -14.06 -10.34
C LEU A 99 13.13 -13.71 -10.12
N VAL A 100 12.40 -14.56 -9.39
CA VAL A 100 10.95 -14.45 -9.17
C VAL A 100 10.65 -14.65 -7.69
N THR A 101 9.72 -13.86 -7.16
CA THR A 101 9.17 -13.99 -5.81
C THR A 101 7.66 -14.23 -5.91
N LEU A 102 7.13 -15.13 -5.10
CA LEU A 102 5.71 -15.34 -4.90
C LEU A 102 5.34 -15.08 -3.45
N ILE A 103 4.31 -14.28 -3.23
CA ILE A 103 3.76 -13.98 -1.92
C ILE A 103 2.30 -14.42 -1.92
N THR A 104 1.92 -15.26 -0.97
CA THR A 104 0.52 -15.67 -0.75
C THR A 104 0.05 -15.13 0.60
N ASN A 105 -1.27 -15.10 0.80
CA ASN A 105 -1.88 -14.61 2.03
C ASN A 105 -2.78 -15.67 2.71
N VAL A 106 -2.42 -16.95 2.55
CA VAL A 106 -3.14 -18.09 3.18
C VAL A 106 -2.81 -18.13 4.67
N ARG A 107 -3.84 -18.27 5.52
CA ARG A 107 -3.65 -18.40 6.96
C ARG A 107 -3.14 -19.81 7.29
N PRO A 108 -2.23 -19.99 8.27
CA PRO A 108 -1.73 -21.32 8.64
C PRO A 108 -2.84 -22.34 8.93
N GLU A 109 -3.90 -21.93 9.62
CA GLU A 109 -5.06 -22.76 9.94
C GLU A 109 -5.90 -23.14 8.71
N ASN A 110 -5.76 -22.41 7.61
CA ASN A 110 -6.49 -22.59 6.36
C ASN A 110 -5.65 -23.25 5.27
N MET A 111 -4.39 -23.60 5.54
CA MET A 111 -3.44 -24.06 4.51
C MET A 111 -3.90 -25.32 3.77
N ASN A 112 -4.69 -26.17 4.42
CA ASN A 112 -5.17 -27.44 3.85
C ASN A 112 -6.67 -27.42 3.49
N ASP A 113 -7.31 -26.26 3.54
CA ASP A 113 -8.73 -26.10 3.20
C ASP A 113 -8.88 -25.78 1.71
N SER A 114 -9.54 -26.68 0.97
CA SER A 114 -9.71 -26.58 -0.48
C SER A 114 -10.70 -25.50 -0.90
N ASP A 115 -11.54 -24.99 0.01
CA ASP A 115 -12.55 -23.98 -0.28
C ASP A 115 -12.01 -22.55 -0.07
N VAL A 116 -10.76 -22.42 0.39
CA VAL A 116 -10.14 -21.13 0.66
C VAL A 116 -9.75 -20.43 -0.64
N MET A 117 -10.43 -19.33 -0.91
CA MET A 117 -10.00 -18.35 -1.89
C MET A 117 -8.95 -17.41 -1.28
N PHE A 118 -7.81 -17.28 -1.94
CA PHE A 118 -6.71 -16.42 -1.48
C PHE A 118 -6.08 -15.65 -2.62
N GLY A 119 -5.45 -14.52 -2.27
CA GLY A 119 -4.72 -13.68 -3.22
C GLY A 119 -3.23 -14.02 -3.20
N TRP A 120 -2.58 -13.84 -4.33
CA TRP A 120 -1.12 -13.96 -4.44
C TRP A 120 -0.54 -12.89 -5.35
N THR A 121 0.72 -12.54 -5.10
CA THR A 121 1.47 -11.58 -5.88
C THR A 121 2.74 -12.24 -6.40
N MET A 122 3.04 -12.04 -7.69
CA MET A 122 4.33 -12.38 -8.28
C MET A 122 5.14 -11.12 -8.55
N GLY A 123 6.40 -11.12 -8.13
CA GLY A 123 7.38 -10.11 -8.51
C GLY A 123 8.56 -10.76 -9.22
N GLY A 124 9.29 -10.00 -10.01
CA GLY A 124 10.55 -10.45 -10.61
C GLY A 124 11.54 -9.31 -10.76
N SER A 125 12.83 -9.66 -10.84
CA SER A 125 13.88 -8.69 -11.12
C SER A 125 13.69 -8.05 -12.51
N PRO A 126 14.27 -6.87 -12.77
CA PRO A 126 14.20 -6.23 -14.09
C PRO A 126 14.60 -7.20 -15.21
N GLY A 127 13.80 -7.27 -16.27
CA GLY A 127 13.99 -8.19 -17.41
C GLY A 127 13.44 -9.61 -17.23
N VAL A 128 12.96 -9.98 -16.04
CA VAL A 128 12.35 -11.30 -15.80
C VAL A 128 10.90 -11.34 -16.30
N ILE A 129 10.16 -10.26 -16.07
CA ILE A 129 8.79 -10.10 -16.53
C ILE A 129 8.81 -9.07 -17.66
N GLU A 130 8.56 -9.52 -18.88
CA GLU A 130 8.51 -8.69 -20.08
C GLU A 130 7.04 -8.42 -20.44
N PRO A 131 6.46 -7.27 -20.02
CA PRO A 131 5.13 -6.91 -20.44
C PRO A 131 5.10 -6.60 -21.95
N PRO A 132 3.99 -6.88 -22.66
CA PRO A 132 3.87 -6.67 -24.10
C PRO A 132 3.94 -5.19 -24.53
N ASN A 133 3.84 -4.24 -23.59
CA ASN A 133 3.99 -2.81 -23.85
C ASN A 133 4.37 -2.06 -22.55
N ASP A 134 4.73 -0.78 -22.71
CA ASP A 134 5.02 0.16 -21.62
C ASP A 134 3.76 0.84 -21.03
N ASN A 135 2.54 0.39 -21.40
CA ASN A 135 1.33 0.74 -20.67
C ASN A 135 1.15 -0.28 -19.52
N TYR A 136 1.81 0.02 -18.42
CA TYR A 136 1.92 -0.81 -17.22
C TYR A 136 0.61 -0.91 -16.39
N THR A 137 -0.54 -0.96 -17.06
CA THR A 137 -1.87 -1.17 -16.48
C THR A 137 -2.59 -2.22 -17.32
N MET A 138 -2.27 -3.48 -17.06
CA MET A 138 -2.95 -4.61 -17.69
C MET A 138 -3.78 -5.33 -16.64
N VAL A 139 -5.02 -5.63 -16.97
CA VAL A 139 -5.94 -6.35 -16.11
C VAL A 139 -6.58 -7.51 -16.86
N GLY A 140 -7.07 -8.49 -16.14
CA GLY A 140 -7.76 -9.63 -16.73
C GLY A 140 -6.80 -10.61 -17.41
N LYS A 141 -7.30 -11.21 -18.49
CA LYS A 141 -6.62 -12.25 -19.27
C LYS A 141 -5.17 -11.93 -19.68
N PRO A 142 -4.84 -10.72 -20.20
CA PRO A 142 -3.45 -10.41 -20.55
C PRO A 142 -2.46 -10.54 -19.39
N ALA A 143 -2.85 -10.12 -18.18
CA ALA A 143 -2.01 -10.26 -16.99
C ALA A 143 -1.88 -11.74 -16.57
N ALA A 144 -2.97 -12.50 -16.66
CA ALA A 144 -2.96 -13.94 -16.38
C ALA A 144 -2.07 -14.72 -17.35
N ASP A 145 -2.13 -14.39 -18.65
CA ASP A 145 -1.34 -15.05 -19.69
C ASP A 145 0.18 -14.85 -19.48
N ILE A 146 0.61 -13.67 -18.99
CA ILE A 146 2.01 -13.42 -18.61
C ILE A 146 2.44 -14.35 -17.48
N ALA A 147 1.64 -14.44 -16.40
CA ALA A 147 1.94 -15.31 -15.26
C ALA A 147 2.00 -16.80 -15.67
N LYS A 148 1.07 -17.25 -16.51
CA LYS A 148 1.03 -18.61 -17.07
C LYS A 148 2.22 -18.90 -17.99
N HIS A 149 2.62 -17.91 -18.80
CA HIS A 149 3.76 -18.05 -19.69
C HIS A 149 5.08 -18.18 -18.91
N LEU A 150 5.30 -17.35 -17.89
CA LEU A 150 6.50 -17.40 -17.03
C LEU A 150 6.59 -18.72 -16.27
N SER A 151 5.45 -19.26 -15.84
CA SER A 151 5.40 -20.50 -15.06
C SER A 151 5.30 -21.77 -15.90
N ARG A 152 5.29 -21.70 -17.24
CA ARG A 152 5.00 -22.85 -18.13
C ARG A 152 5.87 -24.09 -17.89
N ASN A 153 7.14 -23.90 -17.54
CA ASN A 153 8.10 -24.98 -17.30
C ASN A 153 8.36 -25.25 -15.81
N TRP A 154 7.57 -24.64 -14.92
CA TRP A 154 7.74 -24.85 -13.49
C TRP A 154 7.27 -26.23 -13.07
N HIS A 155 7.84 -26.72 -11.98
CA HIS A 155 7.48 -27.99 -11.37
C HIS A 155 5.96 -28.08 -11.13
N PRO A 156 5.31 -29.25 -11.36
CA PRO A 156 3.87 -29.44 -11.21
C PRO A 156 3.29 -28.94 -9.88
N ARG A 157 4.08 -28.97 -8.80
CA ARG A 157 3.68 -28.48 -7.47
C ARG A 157 3.20 -27.02 -7.44
N PHE A 158 3.64 -26.18 -8.37
CA PHE A 158 3.27 -24.76 -8.41
C PHE A 158 2.12 -24.45 -9.37
N LYS A 159 1.77 -25.40 -10.25
CA LYS A 159 0.76 -25.23 -11.29
C LYS A 159 -0.63 -24.86 -10.75
N PRO A 160 -1.10 -25.42 -9.62
CA PRO A 160 -2.41 -25.05 -9.07
C PRO A 160 -2.58 -23.55 -8.83
N LEU A 161 -1.51 -22.80 -8.54
CA LEU A 161 -1.57 -21.35 -8.31
C LEU A 161 -1.97 -20.58 -9.58
N PHE A 162 -1.54 -21.06 -10.74
CA PHE A 162 -1.75 -20.43 -12.04
C PHE A 162 -2.95 -21.02 -12.78
N ASP A 163 -3.18 -22.33 -12.64
CA ASP A 163 -4.29 -23.02 -13.32
C ASP A 163 -5.64 -22.64 -12.71
N ASN A 164 -5.69 -22.40 -11.39
CA ASN A 164 -6.92 -22.03 -10.68
C ASN A 164 -7.05 -20.53 -10.42
N MET A 165 -6.19 -19.69 -11.01
CA MET A 165 -6.28 -18.25 -10.82
C MET A 165 -7.57 -17.68 -11.46
N VAL A 166 -8.21 -16.72 -10.79
CA VAL A 166 -9.34 -15.99 -11.36
C VAL A 166 -8.81 -14.97 -12.37
N GLU A 167 -8.87 -15.30 -13.66
CA GLU A 167 -8.25 -14.48 -14.72
C GLU A 167 -8.77 -13.04 -14.69
N GLN A 168 -10.06 -12.82 -14.40
CA GLN A 168 -10.69 -11.50 -14.39
C GLN A 168 -10.13 -10.57 -13.30
N GLU A 169 -9.56 -11.12 -12.24
CA GLU A 169 -8.99 -10.35 -11.11
C GLU A 169 -7.46 -10.17 -11.22
N SER A 170 -6.86 -10.68 -12.30
CA SER A 170 -5.42 -10.55 -12.53
C SER A 170 -5.05 -9.12 -12.90
N ALA A 171 -3.93 -8.61 -12.38
CA ALA A 171 -3.46 -7.27 -12.70
C ALA A 171 -1.93 -7.18 -12.69
N PHE A 172 -1.40 -6.36 -13.58
CA PHE A 172 0.02 -6.01 -13.68
C PHE A 172 0.19 -4.49 -13.61
N TRP A 173 1.09 -4.01 -12.73
CA TRP A 173 1.16 -2.62 -12.31
C TRP A 173 2.53 -1.98 -12.54
N LYS A 174 2.52 -0.71 -12.97
CA LYS A 174 3.66 0.20 -12.78
C LYS A 174 3.77 0.55 -11.32
N ILE A 175 4.98 0.47 -10.78
CA ILE A 175 5.30 1.10 -9.51
C ILE A 175 5.94 2.45 -9.83
N THR A 176 5.27 3.53 -9.44
CA THR A 176 5.87 4.86 -9.32
C THR A 176 6.12 5.10 -7.84
N CYS A 177 7.26 5.69 -7.49
CA CYS A 177 7.61 6.00 -6.11
C CYS A 177 8.30 7.36 -6.02
N SER A 178 8.32 7.96 -4.84
CA SER A 178 9.09 9.15 -4.53
C SER A 178 10.59 8.92 -4.67
N SER A 179 11.34 10.02 -4.80
CA SER A 179 12.80 10.00 -4.78
C SER A 179 13.32 9.32 -3.50
N PRO A 180 14.43 8.56 -3.57
CA PRO A 180 15.08 8.03 -2.38
C PRO A 180 15.52 9.10 -1.35
N ASP A 181 15.55 10.37 -1.74
CA ASP A 181 15.90 11.49 -0.85
C ASP A 181 14.84 11.72 0.25
N GLY A 182 13.63 11.18 0.07
CA GLY A 182 12.53 11.27 1.04
C GLY A 182 11.44 12.25 0.60
N VAL A 183 10.69 12.74 1.60
CA VAL A 183 9.61 13.71 1.38
C VAL A 183 10.24 15.08 1.19
N PRO A 184 9.96 15.80 0.08
CA PRO A 184 10.52 17.11 -0.16
C PRO A 184 10.02 18.15 0.86
N GLU A 185 10.74 19.25 0.98
CA GLU A 185 10.24 20.45 1.65
C GLU A 185 9.56 21.37 0.64
N TRP A 186 8.40 21.92 1.02
CA TRP A 186 7.69 22.95 0.27
C TRP A 186 7.20 24.03 1.23
N PRO A 187 6.98 25.27 0.75
CA PRO A 187 6.34 26.31 1.54
C PRO A 187 4.99 25.82 2.06
N ASN A 188 4.80 25.85 3.37
CA ASN A 188 3.56 25.39 3.97
C ASN A 188 2.38 26.26 3.51
N GLU A 189 1.33 25.61 3.04
CA GLU A 189 0.04 26.26 2.83
C GLU A 189 -0.83 26.09 4.08
N PRO A 190 -1.29 27.18 4.73
CA PRO A 190 -1.99 27.07 6.01
C PRO A 190 -3.27 26.25 5.96
N ARG A 191 -3.88 26.09 4.77
CA ARG A 191 -5.21 25.49 4.58
C ARG A 191 -5.20 24.23 3.71
N VAL A 192 -4.04 23.81 3.22
CA VAL A 192 -3.89 22.70 2.30
C VAL A 192 -2.70 21.87 2.73
N THR A 193 -2.89 20.56 2.85
CA THR A 193 -1.81 19.60 3.07
C THR A 193 -2.18 18.27 2.43
N VAL A 194 -1.23 17.33 2.42
CA VAL A 194 -1.33 16.05 1.71
C VAL A 194 -0.99 14.89 2.65
N ILE A 195 -1.68 13.76 2.44
CA ILE A 195 -1.51 12.52 3.22
C ILE A 195 -1.39 11.32 2.27
N GLY A 196 -0.80 10.23 2.74
CA GLY A 196 -0.63 8.99 2.00
C GLY A 196 0.29 9.12 0.79
N ASP A 197 0.00 8.34 -0.25
CA ASP A 197 0.79 8.30 -1.48
C ASP A 197 0.90 9.65 -2.20
N ALA A 198 0.01 10.62 -1.90
CA ALA A 198 0.11 11.97 -2.44
C ALA A 198 1.40 12.70 -2.01
N VAL A 199 2.06 12.26 -0.94
CA VAL A 199 3.24 12.90 -0.37
C VAL A 199 4.44 11.98 -0.20
N HIS A 200 4.20 10.72 0.15
CA HIS A 200 5.27 9.74 0.37
C HIS A 200 4.99 8.43 -0.36
N SER A 201 4.58 8.52 -1.64
CA SER A 201 4.55 7.35 -2.52
C SER A 201 5.90 6.62 -2.47
N MET A 202 5.89 5.31 -2.33
CA MET A 202 7.12 4.54 -2.14
C MET A 202 7.02 3.19 -2.85
N THR A 203 8.16 2.51 -3.00
CA THR A 203 8.15 1.15 -3.54
C THR A 203 7.30 0.26 -2.61
N PRO A 204 6.63 -0.80 -3.11
CA PRO A 204 5.90 -1.72 -2.25
C PRO A 204 6.83 -2.69 -1.50
N ALA A 205 8.14 -2.66 -1.78
CA ALA A 205 9.11 -3.64 -1.29
C ALA A 205 9.21 -3.68 0.24
N GLY A 206 9.06 -2.53 0.91
CA GLY A 206 9.03 -2.46 2.37
C GLY A 206 7.70 -2.90 2.99
N GLY A 207 6.60 -2.93 2.23
CA GLY A 207 5.26 -3.22 2.77
C GLY A 207 4.77 -2.20 3.82
N ILE A 208 5.31 -0.97 3.79
CA ILE A 208 5.09 0.05 4.83
C ILE A 208 4.25 1.25 4.39
N GLY A 209 3.99 1.45 3.10
CA GLY A 209 3.28 2.64 2.60
C GLY A 209 1.90 2.87 3.24
N ALA A 210 1.08 1.82 3.35
CA ALA A 210 -0.22 1.92 4.02
C ALA A 210 -0.09 2.24 5.52
N ASN A 211 0.94 1.72 6.20
CA ASN A 211 1.20 2.01 7.61
C ASN A 211 1.57 3.48 7.81
N THR A 212 2.39 4.04 6.90
CA THR A 212 2.71 5.47 6.89
C THR A 212 1.45 6.31 6.63
N ALA A 213 0.60 5.90 5.68
CA ALA A 213 -0.62 6.63 5.35
C ALA A 213 -1.67 6.65 6.49
N VAL A 214 -1.82 5.56 7.24
CA VAL A 214 -2.73 5.55 8.41
C VAL A 214 -2.15 6.35 9.57
N ARG A 215 -0.82 6.41 9.72
CA ARG A 215 -0.15 7.29 10.68
C ARG A 215 -0.38 8.77 10.37
N ASP A 216 -0.38 9.15 9.09
CA ASP A 216 -0.74 10.52 8.70
C ASP A 216 -2.14 10.91 9.21
N SER A 217 -3.07 9.95 9.07
CA SER A 217 -4.48 10.13 9.39
C SER A 217 -4.71 10.27 10.88
N GLU A 218 -4.01 9.46 11.69
CA GLU A 218 -3.97 9.59 13.14
C GLU A 218 -3.42 10.96 13.54
N LEU A 219 -2.23 11.33 13.04
CA LEU A 219 -1.55 12.56 13.45
C LEU A 219 -2.38 13.80 13.10
N LEU A 220 -2.82 13.91 11.86
CA LEU A 220 -3.63 15.05 11.41
C LEU A 220 -5.00 15.07 12.09
N GLY A 221 -5.63 13.91 12.26
CA GLY A 221 -6.90 13.77 12.97
C GLY A 221 -6.79 14.21 14.43
N ARG A 222 -5.72 13.81 15.13
CA ARG A 222 -5.44 14.20 16.51
C ARG A 222 -5.18 15.69 16.64
N LEU A 223 -4.39 16.29 15.75
CA LEU A 223 -4.13 17.74 15.77
C LEU A 223 -5.42 18.55 15.57
N LEU A 224 -6.28 18.13 14.64
CA LEU A 224 -7.59 18.75 14.41
C LEU A 224 -8.54 18.55 15.60
N ALA A 225 -8.58 17.34 16.17
CA ALA A 225 -9.39 17.02 17.35
C ALA A 225 -9.01 17.86 18.57
N GLN A 226 -7.71 17.99 18.87
CA GLN A 226 -7.21 18.81 19.97
C GLN A 226 -7.55 20.30 19.77
N ALA A 227 -7.58 20.76 18.53
CA ALA A 227 -7.96 22.12 18.20
C ALA A 227 -9.49 22.35 18.24
N GLY A 228 -10.30 21.30 18.04
CA GLY A 228 -11.76 21.31 17.93
C GLY A 228 -12.29 21.81 16.57
N GLU A 229 -11.43 22.44 15.78
CA GLU A 229 -11.69 22.96 14.43
C GLU A 229 -10.36 23.23 13.73
N PHE A 230 -10.41 23.69 12.48
CA PHE A 230 -9.21 24.19 11.81
C PHE A 230 -8.62 25.41 12.55
N LYS A 231 -7.32 25.38 12.81
CA LYS A 231 -6.53 26.51 13.30
C LYS A 231 -5.25 26.65 12.48
N GLU A 232 -4.78 27.88 12.34
CA GLU A 232 -3.50 28.17 11.71
C GLU A 232 -2.37 27.42 12.42
N GLY A 233 -1.41 26.90 11.66
CA GLY A 233 -0.29 26.11 12.17
C GLY A 233 -0.53 24.60 12.26
N ILE A 234 -1.77 24.11 12.12
CA ILE A 234 -2.04 22.65 12.11
C ILE A 234 -1.33 21.95 10.95
N THR A 235 -1.43 22.49 9.73
CA THR A 235 -0.77 21.89 8.55
C THR A 235 0.75 21.92 8.71
N ALA A 236 1.31 23.02 9.21
CA ALA A 236 2.74 23.13 9.47
C ALA A 236 3.24 22.13 10.54
N ALA A 237 2.50 21.95 11.63
CA ALA A 237 2.83 20.98 12.67
C ALA A 237 2.78 19.54 12.15
N TYR A 238 1.71 19.20 11.41
CA TYR A 238 1.56 17.91 10.75
C TYR A 238 2.71 17.64 9.77
N GLU A 239 2.98 18.56 8.84
CA GLU A 239 4.01 18.39 7.81
C GLU A 239 5.41 18.25 8.42
N LYS A 240 5.70 18.97 9.51
CA LYS A 240 6.98 18.86 10.21
C LYS A 240 7.24 17.45 10.73
N GLU A 241 6.24 16.83 11.36
CA GLU A 241 6.38 15.45 11.87
C GLU A 241 6.33 14.43 10.73
N MET A 242 5.42 14.62 9.77
CA MET A 242 5.24 13.72 8.62
C MET A 242 6.48 13.61 7.75
N ARG A 243 7.17 14.73 7.48
CA ARG A 243 8.41 14.71 6.70
C ARG A 243 9.48 13.81 7.32
N VAL A 244 9.52 13.68 8.65
CA VAL A 244 10.48 12.80 9.32
C VAL A 244 10.15 11.34 9.04
N TYR A 245 8.97 10.87 9.47
CA TYR A 245 8.65 9.45 9.34
C TYR A 245 8.38 9.02 7.90
N GLY A 246 7.82 9.91 7.06
CA GLY A 246 7.58 9.67 5.64
C GLY A 246 8.89 9.50 4.88
N SER A 247 9.89 10.35 5.13
CA SER A 247 11.21 10.23 4.50
C SER A 247 11.91 8.93 4.90
N GLU A 248 11.85 8.55 6.18
CA GLU A 248 12.43 7.29 6.64
C GLU A 248 11.74 6.07 6.03
N ALA A 249 10.42 6.12 5.85
CA ALA A 249 9.67 5.07 5.16
C ALA A 249 10.08 4.96 3.69
N VAL A 250 10.14 6.09 2.96
CA VAL A 250 10.59 6.11 1.56
C VAL A 250 12.00 5.52 1.41
N LYS A 251 12.96 5.97 2.23
CA LYS A 251 14.34 5.47 2.23
C LYS A 251 14.43 3.97 2.54
N THR A 252 13.65 3.52 3.52
CA THR A 252 13.63 2.11 3.93
C THR A 252 13.09 1.24 2.81
N SER A 253 11.94 1.61 2.23
CA SER A 253 11.33 0.85 1.14
C SER A 253 12.23 0.83 -0.11
N PHE A 254 12.91 1.93 -0.38
CA PHE A 254 13.88 2.01 -1.46
C PHE A 254 15.10 1.09 -1.23
N ARG A 255 15.71 1.11 -0.03
CA ARG A 255 16.80 0.19 0.34
C ARG A 255 16.39 -1.28 0.21
N THR A 256 15.18 -1.63 0.62
CA THR A 256 14.64 -2.99 0.45
C THR A 256 14.48 -3.35 -1.03
N ALA A 257 13.99 -2.43 -1.87
CA ALA A 257 13.87 -2.68 -3.31
C ALA A 257 15.24 -2.90 -3.98
N GLN A 258 16.25 -2.11 -3.62
CA GLN A 258 17.62 -2.30 -4.14
C GLN A 258 18.23 -3.62 -3.68
N GLY A 259 18.18 -3.89 -2.37
CA GLY A 259 18.84 -5.06 -1.78
C GLY A 259 18.17 -6.39 -2.09
N SER A 260 16.83 -6.42 -2.15
CA SER A 260 16.06 -7.67 -2.30
C SER A 260 15.56 -7.93 -3.72
N LEU A 261 15.34 -6.89 -4.53
CA LEU A 261 14.76 -7.02 -5.87
C LEU A 261 15.72 -6.60 -6.99
N GLY A 262 16.90 -6.04 -6.65
CA GLY A 262 17.88 -5.55 -7.62
C GLY A 262 17.37 -4.37 -8.44
N VAL A 263 16.40 -3.62 -7.91
CA VAL A 263 15.77 -2.50 -8.62
C VAL A 263 16.74 -1.32 -8.68
N VAL A 264 16.97 -0.80 -9.88
CA VAL A 264 17.66 0.47 -10.11
C VAL A 264 16.61 1.48 -10.59
N PRO A 265 16.40 2.61 -9.88
CA PRO A 265 15.43 3.59 -10.31
C PRO A 265 15.90 4.29 -11.60
N ASP A 266 14.96 4.53 -12.50
CA ASP A 266 15.17 5.43 -13.63
C ASP A 266 15.00 6.89 -13.17
N LEU A 267 16.09 7.47 -12.67
CA LEU A 267 16.08 8.85 -12.17
C LEU A 267 15.91 9.90 -13.28
N SER A 268 16.06 9.51 -14.56
CA SER A 268 15.85 10.43 -15.70
C SER A 268 14.38 10.82 -15.89
N ARG A 269 13.47 10.04 -15.28
CA ARG A 269 12.02 10.28 -15.28
C ARG A 269 11.50 10.87 -13.97
N THR A 270 12.41 11.27 -13.07
CA THR A 270 12.04 12.00 -11.86
C THR A 270 11.48 13.35 -12.24
N ILE A 271 10.26 13.64 -11.80
CA ILE A 271 9.69 14.99 -11.89
C ILE A 271 10.30 15.78 -10.73
N ASP A 272 11.08 16.81 -11.04
CA ASP A 272 11.59 17.73 -10.03
C ASP A 272 10.47 18.68 -9.59
N PRO A 273 10.01 18.61 -8.32
CA PRO A 273 8.94 19.47 -7.84
C PRO A 273 9.30 20.96 -7.85
N GLN A 274 10.57 21.34 -8.00
CA GLN A 274 10.99 22.75 -8.15
C GLN A 274 10.87 23.27 -9.59
N ASN A 275 10.61 22.39 -10.56
CA ASN A 275 10.59 22.70 -11.99
C ASN A 275 9.20 22.47 -12.64
N VAL A 276 8.12 22.38 -11.83
CA VAL A 276 6.72 22.23 -12.27
C VAL A 276 5.91 23.48 -11.97
#